data_AF-A0A1F9XKF9-F1
#
_entry.id   AF-A0A1F9XKF9-F1
#
_cell.length_a   1.000
_cell.length_b   1.000
_cell.length_c   1.000
_cell.angle_alpha   90.00
_cell.angle_beta   90.00
_cell.angle_gamma   90.00
#
_symmetry.space_group_name_H-M   'P 1'
#
loop_
_entity.id
_entity.type
_entity.pdbx_description
1 polymer ?
#
loop_
_entity_poly.entity_id
_entity_poly.type
_entity_poly.pdbx_seq_one_letter_code
_entity_poly.pdbx_strand_id
1 'polypeptide(L)'
;MLLEMHCHTTAHSACSVVDPVTMIRQIVKMHLQGAILTEHRYLWSRQEISELRAKAEVSNNFLILSAQEVETDIGHVLVYGGTKSVEDIIPLKELRKMFPEAALVWAHPFRHGKTPSKDDLLNPLLDGLEIFSMNQNLNENYLGLRQWHRYKFTAISGSDAHEKAKAGVFPSQFDHPVETIEDVAEEIKHARCRPFFKEIPKSGANTTVTEVTIGTKGADEWRNRMIIRSVTGAKEWEKTKKSVELIKTLYNNGFKDSVFRVPKIIEENDREKLIIEEGQRGKSLYDVLLSVSPAAGMKFFGLTARWLAKLHGLKLETGNPEATAASETRRFDNYRKHFKETKSPYLKEITALTGFVENRETEYFKTSKESFIANHGDYHPKNIIVGQDKTLDQETAYISVIDFGSSMIFLPAFDVGYFLSQFENQFSGCPEVLKNYKETDFIRAYMEEAGERPGKFEEQVKFFRIRANLSIASFLVGVGKGESAEIERIIRKSLELMKELED
;
A
#
# COMPACT_ATOMS: atom_id res chain seq x y z
N MET A 1 0.21 -18.57 19.64
CA MET A 1 -1.15 -18.14 20.01
C MET A 1 -1.32 -16.65 19.70
N LEU A 2 -2.49 -16.14 19.31
CA LEU A 2 -2.76 -14.71 19.04
C LEU A 2 -3.77 -14.15 20.04
N LEU A 3 -3.40 -13.03 20.68
CA LEU A 3 -4.21 -12.38 21.71
C LEU A 3 -4.42 -10.90 21.41
N GLU A 4 -5.62 -10.40 21.71
CA GLU A 4 -5.83 -8.97 21.93
C GLU A 4 -5.22 -8.61 23.30
N MET A 5 -4.30 -7.66 23.30
CA MET A 5 -3.49 -7.31 24.48
C MET A 5 -3.93 -6.01 25.13
N HIS A 6 -4.69 -5.16 24.45
CA HIS A 6 -5.06 -3.83 24.93
C HIS A 6 -6.46 -3.45 24.44
N CYS A 7 -7.44 -3.50 25.33
CA CYS A 7 -8.81 -3.10 25.01
C CYS A 7 -9.57 -2.62 26.24
N HIS A 8 -10.49 -1.68 25.99
CA HIS A 8 -11.26 -0.96 27.00
C HIS A 8 -12.74 -1.09 26.71
N THR A 9 -13.56 -1.22 27.75
CA THR A 9 -15.02 -1.39 27.60
C THR A 9 -15.78 -0.34 28.38
N THR A 10 -17.05 -0.14 28.02
CA THR A 10 -17.94 0.79 28.72
C THR A 10 -18.21 0.42 30.18
N ALA A 11 -17.85 -0.79 30.62
CA ALA A 11 -18.10 -1.23 32.00
C ALA A 11 -17.24 -0.46 33.01
N HIS A 12 -15.97 -0.21 32.66
CA HIS A 12 -15.02 0.40 33.60
C HIS A 12 -14.16 1.53 32.98
N SER A 13 -14.25 1.78 31.67
CA SER A 13 -13.55 2.86 31.00
C SER A 13 -14.51 3.82 30.30
N ALA A 14 -14.66 5.03 30.85
CA ALA A 14 -15.59 6.05 30.35
C ALA A 14 -15.26 6.55 28.93
N CYS A 15 -14.02 6.35 28.46
CA CYS A 15 -13.56 6.67 27.12
C CYS A 15 -14.02 5.66 26.05
N SER A 16 -14.47 4.47 26.45
CA SER A 16 -14.91 3.42 25.53
C SER A 16 -16.41 3.56 25.23
N VAL A 17 -16.81 3.22 24.00
CA VAL A 17 -18.20 3.22 23.54
C VAL A 17 -18.71 1.82 23.17
N VAL A 18 -17.92 0.78 23.43
CA VAL A 18 -18.27 -0.62 23.15
C VAL A 18 -18.44 -1.40 24.45
N ASP A 19 -19.55 -2.15 24.54
CA ASP A 19 -19.81 -2.99 25.70
C ASP A 19 -18.91 -4.24 25.72
N PRO A 20 -18.62 -4.80 26.90
CA PRO A 20 -17.74 -5.97 27.04
C PRO A 20 -18.15 -7.18 26.19
N VAL A 21 -19.46 -7.45 26.07
CA VAL A 21 -19.95 -8.61 25.32
C VAL A 21 -19.69 -8.43 23.82
N THR A 22 -19.99 -7.24 23.30
CA THR A 22 -19.70 -6.88 21.91
C THR A 22 -18.20 -6.90 21.63
N MET A 23 -17.36 -6.41 22.55
CA MET A 23 -15.90 -6.46 22.44
C MET A 23 -15.40 -7.89 22.25
N ILE A 24 -15.76 -8.80 23.17
CA ILE A 24 -15.35 -10.21 23.12
C ILE A 24 -15.84 -10.89 21.83
N ARG A 25 -17.11 -10.71 21.47
CA ARG A 25 -17.67 -11.30 20.24
C ARG A 25 -16.97 -10.79 18.99
N GLN A 26 -16.56 -9.51 18.96
CA GLN A 26 -15.80 -8.96 17.84
C GLN A 26 -14.40 -9.58 17.76
N ILE A 27 -13.70 -9.72 18.89
CA ILE A 27 -12.36 -10.33 18.93
C ILE A 27 -12.40 -11.80 18.46
N VAL A 28 -13.45 -12.55 18.81
CA VAL A 28 -13.68 -13.91 18.29
C VAL A 28 -13.86 -13.90 16.77
N LYS A 29 -14.61 -12.94 16.22
CA LYS A 29 -14.76 -12.77 14.75
C LYS A 29 -13.45 -12.40 14.05
N MET A 30 -12.48 -11.85 14.78
CA MET A 30 -11.12 -11.60 14.26
C MET A 30 -10.24 -12.86 14.27
N HIS A 31 -10.80 -14.01 14.66
CA HIS A 31 -10.12 -15.31 14.77
C HIS A 31 -8.94 -15.32 15.77
N LEU A 32 -9.01 -14.49 16.81
CA LEU A 32 -8.05 -14.52 17.92
C LEU A 32 -8.40 -15.62 18.92
N GLN A 33 -7.41 -16.10 19.67
CA GLN A 33 -7.61 -17.14 20.70
C GLN A 33 -7.98 -16.56 22.08
N GLY A 34 -7.90 -15.23 22.25
CA GLY A 34 -8.29 -14.61 23.50
C GLY A 34 -8.18 -13.09 23.50
N ALA A 35 -8.67 -12.52 24.59
CA ALA A 35 -8.66 -11.10 24.88
C ALA A 35 -8.21 -10.84 26.32
N ILE A 36 -7.38 -9.83 26.50
CA ILE A 36 -7.04 -9.28 27.81
C ILE A 36 -7.71 -7.92 27.94
N LEU A 37 -8.66 -7.82 28.88
CA LEU A 37 -9.30 -6.55 29.23
C LEU A 37 -8.30 -5.74 30.06
N THR A 38 -8.03 -4.50 29.65
CA THR A 38 -6.99 -3.64 30.24
C THR A 38 -7.57 -2.30 30.68
N GLU A 39 -8.71 -2.34 31.36
CA GLU A 39 -9.45 -1.15 31.77
C GLU A 39 -8.56 -0.18 32.55
N HIS A 40 -8.89 1.11 32.48
CA HIS A 40 -8.29 2.09 33.35
C HIS A 40 -8.66 1.80 34.79
N ARG A 41 -7.64 1.62 35.65
CA ARG A 41 -7.79 1.55 37.11
C ARG A 41 -8.65 0.40 37.61
N TYR A 42 -8.88 -0.65 36.82
CA TYR A 42 -9.77 -1.74 37.20
C TYR A 42 -9.26 -3.11 36.75
N LEU A 43 -9.27 -4.07 37.68
CA LEU A 43 -9.09 -5.49 37.40
C LEU A 43 -10.41 -6.22 37.58
N TRP A 44 -10.85 -6.90 36.52
CA TRP A 44 -12.03 -7.75 36.55
C TRP A 44 -11.80 -8.96 37.45
N SER A 45 -12.79 -9.25 38.30
CA SER A 45 -12.79 -10.45 39.11
C SER A 45 -13.03 -11.71 38.26
N ARG A 46 -12.62 -12.87 38.80
CA ARG A 46 -12.90 -14.17 38.16
C ARG A 46 -14.40 -14.41 37.94
N GLN A 47 -15.24 -13.89 38.83
CA GLN A 47 -16.69 -14.00 38.71
C GLN A 47 -17.20 -13.18 37.51
N GLU A 48 -16.79 -11.92 37.40
CA GLU A 48 -17.21 -11.04 36.30
C GLU A 48 -16.74 -11.57 34.94
N ILE A 49 -15.53 -12.11 34.85
CA ILE A 49 -15.03 -12.78 33.64
C ILE A 49 -15.89 -13.99 33.27
N SER A 50 -16.30 -14.80 34.27
CA SER A 50 -17.18 -15.95 34.05
C SER A 50 -18.57 -15.53 33.55
N GLU A 51 -19.14 -14.48 34.15
CA GLU A 51 -20.42 -13.92 33.72
C GLU A 51 -20.34 -13.30 32.31
N LEU A 52 -19.25 -12.59 32.02
CA LEU A 52 -18.98 -12.03 30.69
C LEU A 52 -18.89 -13.14 29.64
N ARG A 53 -18.14 -14.21 29.94
CA ARG A 53 -18.02 -15.39 29.08
C ARG A 53 -19.38 -15.98 28.74
N ALA A 54 -20.23 -16.18 29.75
CA ALA A 54 -21.58 -16.70 29.57
C ALA A 54 -22.43 -15.78 28.69
N LYS A 55 -22.43 -14.47 28.96
CA LYS A 55 -23.18 -13.45 28.18
C LYS A 55 -22.68 -13.32 26.73
N ALA A 56 -21.38 -13.49 26.52
CA ALA A 56 -20.77 -13.45 25.19
C ALA A 56 -20.94 -14.75 24.41
N GLU A 57 -21.37 -15.84 25.07
CA GLU A 57 -21.58 -17.18 24.50
C GLU A 57 -20.30 -17.75 23.88
N VAL A 58 -19.16 -17.53 24.54
CA VAL A 58 -17.84 -17.99 24.05
C VAL A 58 -17.33 -19.20 24.82
N SER A 59 -16.77 -20.16 24.08
CA SER A 59 -16.24 -21.40 24.65
C SER A 59 -15.07 -21.16 25.63
N ASN A 60 -14.83 -22.11 26.54
CA ASN A 60 -13.67 -22.07 27.46
C ASN A 60 -12.32 -22.09 26.73
N ASN A 61 -12.27 -22.50 25.46
CA ASN A 61 -11.06 -22.46 24.64
C ASN A 61 -10.67 -21.04 24.22
N PHE A 62 -11.59 -20.07 24.33
CA PHE A 62 -11.28 -18.66 24.10
C PHE A 62 -10.87 -18.01 25.43
N LEU A 63 -9.64 -17.51 25.50
CA LEU A 63 -9.09 -16.96 26.73
C LEU A 63 -9.66 -15.55 27.01
N ILE A 64 -10.14 -15.31 28.23
CA ILE A 64 -10.53 -13.98 28.70
C ILE A 64 -9.77 -13.75 30.01
N LEU A 65 -8.87 -12.78 30.00
CA LEU A 65 -8.05 -12.40 31.16
C LEU A 65 -8.27 -10.93 31.50
N SER A 66 -7.86 -10.55 32.71
CA SER A 66 -7.80 -9.16 33.13
C SER A 66 -6.38 -8.72 33.38
N ALA A 67 -6.07 -7.54 32.88
CA ALA A 67 -4.96 -6.69 33.24
C ALA A 67 -5.51 -5.27 33.42
N GLN A 68 -4.65 -4.27 33.56
CA GLN A 68 -5.06 -2.88 33.73
C GLN A 68 -4.07 -1.94 33.03
N GLU A 69 -4.57 -0.81 32.54
CA GLU A 69 -3.73 0.32 32.10
C GLU A 69 -3.61 1.33 33.24
N VAL A 70 -2.38 1.59 33.67
CA VAL A 70 -2.04 2.47 34.80
C VAL A 70 -1.33 3.72 34.30
N GLU A 71 -1.76 4.88 34.79
CA GLU A 71 -1.11 6.16 34.50
C GLU A 71 0.13 6.35 35.39
N THR A 72 1.27 6.66 34.77
CA THR A 72 2.57 6.84 35.44
C THR A 72 3.27 8.11 34.99
N ASP A 73 4.43 8.41 35.57
CA ASP A 73 5.29 9.54 35.21
C ASP A 73 5.87 9.46 33.78
N ILE A 74 5.85 8.29 33.14
CA ILE A 74 6.26 8.11 31.73
C ILE A 74 5.06 8.01 30.76
N GLY A 75 3.84 8.17 31.27
CA GLY A 75 2.59 7.92 30.54
C GLY A 75 1.94 6.60 30.96
N HIS A 76 1.21 5.97 30.05
CA HIS A 76 0.43 4.78 30.38
C HIS A 76 1.26 3.50 30.32
N VAL A 77 1.06 2.62 31.31
CA VAL A 77 1.73 1.33 31.43
C VAL A 77 0.69 0.23 31.60
N LEU A 78 0.75 -0.77 30.74
CA LEU A 78 -0.06 -1.99 30.85
C LEU A 78 0.59 -2.91 31.87
N VAL A 79 -0.22 -3.37 32.84
CA VAL A 79 0.22 -4.20 33.95
C VAL A 79 -0.42 -5.58 33.82
N TYR A 80 0.33 -6.54 33.26
CA TYR A 80 -0.10 -7.93 33.17
C TYR A 80 0.38 -8.69 34.41
N GLY A 81 -0.56 -9.24 35.19
CA GLY A 81 -0.25 -9.97 36.43
C GLY A 81 -0.24 -9.09 37.69
N GLY A 82 -0.85 -7.90 37.63
CA GLY A 82 -1.07 -7.07 38.82
C GLY A 82 -2.05 -7.74 39.79
N THR A 83 -1.74 -7.72 41.09
CA THR A 83 -2.55 -8.41 42.12
C THR A 83 -3.71 -7.57 42.67
N LYS A 84 -3.75 -6.27 42.35
CA LYS A 84 -4.80 -5.32 42.76
C LYS A 84 -4.89 -4.14 41.79
N SER A 85 -6.05 -3.50 41.72
CA SER A 85 -6.26 -2.28 40.94
C SER A 85 -5.41 -1.11 41.47
N VAL A 86 -4.91 -0.27 40.56
CA VAL A 86 -4.21 0.98 40.88
C VAL A 86 -5.07 2.15 40.43
N GLU A 87 -5.58 2.92 41.39
CA GLU A 87 -6.53 4.01 41.12
C GLU A 87 -5.86 5.37 40.86
N ASP A 88 -4.69 5.58 41.45
CA ASP A 88 -3.94 6.84 41.40
C ASP A 88 -2.76 6.78 40.43
N ILE A 89 -2.33 7.96 39.97
CA ILE A 89 -1.08 8.09 39.21
C ILE A 89 0.08 7.68 40.12
N ILE A 90 0.93 6.78 39.65
CA ILE A 90 2.04 6.21 40.41
C ILE A 90 3.34 6.29 39.62
N PRO A 91 4.48 6.68 40.22
CA PRO A 91 5.78 6.62 39.53
C PRO A 91 6.12 5.18 39.10
N LEU A 92 6.68 5.00 37.89
CA LEU A 92 7.01 3.69 37.32
C LEU A 92 7.85 2.83 38.27
N LYS A 93 8.80 3.45 38.98
CA LYS A 93 9.65 2.76 39.96
C LYS A 93 8.87 2.17 41.13
N GLU A 94 7.86 2.88 41.62
CA GLU A 94 7.00 2.39 42.69
C GLU A 94 6.00 1.35 42.17
N LEU A 95 5.52 1.52 40.93
CA LEU A 95 4.71 0.49 40.25
C LEU A 95 5.48 -0.83 40.11
N ARG A 96 6.74 -0.79 39.68
CA ARG A 96 7.62 -1.97 39.59
C ARG A 96 7.85 -2.63 40.95
N LYS A 97 8.07 -1.84 42.01
CA LYS A 97 8.20 -2.38 43.37
C LYS A 97 6.90 -3.03 43.86
N MET A 98 5.75 -2.46 43.50
CA MET A 98 4.44 -2.97 43.87
C MET A 98 4.13 -4.30 43.19
N PHE A 99 4.54 -4.45 41.93
CA PHE A 99 4.31 -5.66 41.13
C PHE A 99 5.63 -6.18 40.51
N PRO A 100 6.50 -6.83 41.30
CA PRO A 100 7.79 -7.34 40.81
C PRO A 100 7.62 -8.48 39.79
N GLU A 101 6.60 -9.31 39.97
CA GLU A 101 6.35 -10.47 39.10
C GLU A 101 5.53 -10.12 37.84
N ALA A 102 4.79 -9.02 37.86
CA ALA A 102 4.01 -8.57 36.71
C ALA A 102 4.91 -8.15 35.54
N ALA A 103 4.40 -8.29 34.32
CA ALA A 103 4.99 -7.65 33.16
C ALA A 103 4.48 -6.21 33.04
N LEU A 104 5.38 -5.24 33.05
CA LEU A 104 5.06 -3.84 32.77
C LEU A 104 5.44 -3.49 31.34
N VAL A 105 4.43 -3.11 30.56
CA VAL A 105 4.60 -2.74 29.16
C VAL A 105 4.25 -1.27 28.97
N TRP A 106 5.15 -0.50 28.35
CA TRP A 106 4.85 0.89 28.02
C TRP A 106 3.85 0.96 26.87
N ALA A 107 2.66 1.50 27.14
CA ALA A 107 1.58 1.59 26.17
C ALA A 107 1.83 2.74 25.19
N HIS A 108 1.61 2.46 23.89
CA HIS A 108 1.65 3.44 22.78
C HIS A 108 2.70 4.58 22.92
N PRO A 109 3.99 4.29 23.16
CA PRO A 109 4.98 5.29 23.54
C PRO A 109 5.35 6.26 22.41
N PHE A 110 4.99 5.94 21.17
CA PHE A 110 5.23 6.77 19.99
C PHE A 110 4.05 7.67 19.64
N ARG A 111 2.93 7.57 20.36
CA ARG A 111 1.71 8.35 20.12
C ARG A 111 1.97 9.85 20.22
N HIS A 112 1.27 10.62 19.39
CA HIS A 112 1.38 12.08 19.30
C HIS A 112 2.78 12.58 18.89
N GLY A 113 3.45 11.84 17.99
CA GLY A 113 4.76 12.18 17.46
C GLY A 113 5.91 12.06 18.46
N LYS A 114 5.70 11.38 19.60
CA LYS A 114 6.76 11.14 20.58
C LYS A 114 7.85 10.27 19.97
N THR A 115 9.10 10.63 20.22
CA THR A 115 10.28 9.86 19.83
C THR A 115 11.12 9.57 21.06
N PRO A 116 10.78 8.52 21.83
CA PRO A 116 11.54 8.15 23.02
C PRO A 116 13.03 7.92 22.72
N SER A 117 13.89 8.27 23.66
CA SER A 117 15.33 8.04 23.54
C SER A 117 15.67 6.55 23.64
N LYS A 118 16.90 6.18 23.29
CA LYS A 118 17.36 4.78 23.48
C LYS A 118 17.22 4.33 24.93
N ASP A 119 17.51 5.21 25.89
CA ASP A 119 17.49 4.88 27.31
C ASP A 119 16.05 4.71 27.82
N ASP A 120 15.10 5.47 27.29
CA ASP A 120 13.67 5.29 27.59
C ASP A 120 13.18 3.93 27.07
N LEU A 121 13.56 3.57 25.83
CA LEU A 121 13.15 2.33 25.17
C LEU A 121 13.79 1.08 25.80
N LEU A 122 14.94 1.24 26.45
CA LEU A 122 15.69 0.16 27.12
C LEU A 122 15.62 0.29 28.65
N ASN A 123 14.61 0.99 29.16
CA ASN A 123 14.44 1.19 30.60
C ASN A 123 14.29 -0.17 31.30
N PRO A 124 15.16 -0.51 32.27
CA PRO A 124 15.15 -1.83 32.92
C PRO A 124 13.93 -2.07 33.82
N LEU A 125 13.09 -1.06 34.04
CA LEU A 125 11.83 -1.19 34.78
C LEU A 125 10.68 -1.71 33.91
N LEU A 126 10.86 -1.73 32.58
CA LEU A 126 9.87 -2.21 31.61
C LEU A 126 10.28 -3.59 31.08
N ASP A 127 9.28 -4.43 30.85
CA ASP A 127 9.47 -5.77 30.26
C ASP A 127 9.11 -5.80 28.77
N GLY A 128 8.45 -4.76 28.27
CA GLY A 128 8.16 -4.61 26.84
C GLY A 128 7.54 -3.26 26.48
N LEU A 129 7.33 -3.06 25.18
CA LEU A 129 6.73 -1.85 24.63
C LEU A 129 5.62 -2.21 23.62
N GLU A 130 4.50 -1.50 23.66
CA GLU A 130 3.43 -1.61 22.66
C GLU A 130 3.76 -0.76 21.43
N ILE A 131 4.26 -1.39 20.36
CA ILE A 131 4.74 -0.66 19.17
C ILE A 131 3.67 -0.44 18.11
N PHE A 132 2.58 -1.23 18.12
CA PHE A 132 1.42 -1.03 17.25
C PHE A 132 0.15 -0.82 18.08
N SER A 133 -0.58 0.26 17.76
CA SER A 133 -1.87 0.63 18.36
C SER A 133 -2.74 1.34 17.31
N MET A 134 -4.06 1.14 17.35
CA MET A 134 -5.00 1.84 16.45
C MET A 134 -5.14 3.33 16.78
N ASN A 135 -4.67 3.75 17.95
CA ASN A 135 -4.60 5.15 18.36
C ASN A 135 -3.24 5.78 18.05
N GLN A 136 -2.30 5.01 17.48
CA GLN A 136 -1.12 5.51 16.80
C GLN A 136 -1.39 5.60 15.29
N ASN A 137 -0.91 6.66 14.66
CA ASN A 137 -0.92 6.75 13.20
C ASN A 137 0.13 5.81 12.59
N LEU A 138 0.09 5.62 11.27
CA LEU A 138 0.98 4.69 10.59
C LEU A 138 2.46 5.06 10.70
N ASN A 139 2.81 6.35 10.80
CA ASN A 139 4.19 6.81 11.00
C ASN A 139 4.69 6.47 12.40
N GLU A 140 3.85 6.66 13.41
CA GLU A 140 4.15 6.29 14.80
C GLU A 140 4.34 4.78 14.95
N ASN A 141 3.46 3.99 14.33
CA ASN A 141 3.58 2.53 14.26
C ASN A 141 4.89 2.10 13.56
N TYR A 142 5.24 2.74 12.43
CA TYR A 142 6.49 2.46 11.73
C TYR A 142 7.73 2.88 12.52
N LEU A 143 7.69 4.02 13.20
CA LEU A 143 8.74 4.45 14.12
C LEU A 143 8.97 3.37 15.19
N GLY A 144 7.90 2.83 15.78
CA GLY A 144 7.98 1.71 16.72
C GLY A 144 8.64 0.48 16.12
N LEU A 145 8.22 0.04 14.92
CA LEU A 145 8.84 -1.06 14.19
C LEU A 145 10.33 -0.83 13.93
N ARG A 146 10.71 0.37 13.50
CA ARG A 146 12.11 0.74 13.22
C ARG A 146 12.97 0.71 14.48
N GLN A 147 12.47 1.27 15.59
CA GLN A 147 13.21 1.26 16.86
C GLN A 147 13.33 -0.15 17.42
N TRP A 148 12.28 -0.97 17.29
CA TRP A 148 12.33 -2.37 17.67
C TRP A 148 13.37 -3.15 16.85
N HIS A 149 13.40 -2.94 15.52
CA HIS A 149 14.43 -3.53 14.66
C HIS A 149 15.84 -3.12 15.05
N ARG A 150 16.03 -1.88 15.52
CA ARG A 150 17.33 -1.32 15.89
C ARG A 150 17.82 -1.76 17.27
N TYR A 151 16.95 -1.75 18.27
CA TYR A 151 17.33 -1.93 19.68
C TYR A 151 16.92 -3.29 20.27
N LYS A 152 16.07 -4.05 19.58
CA LYS A 152 15.71 -5.44 19.92
C LYS A 152 15.12 -5.62 21.34
N PHE A 153 14.40 -4.63 21.85
CA PHE A 153 13.59 -4.77 23.07
C PHE A 153 12.41 -5.74 22.85
N THR A 154 11.74 -6.21 23.91
CA THR A 154 10.49 -6.96 23.78
C THR A 154 9.38 -6.06 23.26
N ALA A 155 8.77 -6.41 22.14
CA ALA A 155 7.67 -5.65 21.57
C ALA A 155 6.37 -6.46 21.65
N ILE A 156 5.27 -5.74 21.88
CA ILE A 156 3.91 -6.26 21.71
C ILE A 156 3.11 -5.30 20.82
N SER A 157 1.92 -5.73 20.46
CA SER A 157 0.87 -4.87 19.92
C SER A 157 -0.43 -5.12 20.64
N GLY A 158 -1.22 -4.07 20.78
CA GLY A 158 -2.58 -4.10 21.28
C GLY A 158 -3.42 -3.14 20.46
N SER A 159 -4.69 -3.46 20.24
CA SER A 159 -5.52 -2.60 19.40
C SER A 159 -5.84 -1.26 20.07
N ASP A 160 -5.68 -1.16 21.39
CA ASP A 160 -6.10 -0.03 22.21
C ASP A 160 -7.57 0.33 21.91
N ALA A 161 -8.39 -0.73 21.86
CA ALA A 161 -9.73 -0.67 21.31
C ALA A 161 -10.70 -0.01 22.29
N HIS A 162 -11.27 1.10 21.84
CA HIS A 162 -12.32 1.86 22.52
C HIS A 162 -13.67 1.81 21.78
N GLU A 163 -13.69 1.17 20.63
CA GLU A 163 -14.86 0.99 19.78
C GLU A 163 -14.78 -0.35 19.06
N LYS A 164 -15.94 -0.89 18.66
CA LYS A 164 -16.04 -2.21 18.03
C LYS A 164 -15.14 -2.36 16.79
N ALA A 165 -15.04 -1.34 15.94
CA ALA A 165 -14.29 -1.42 14.68
C ALA A 165 -12.78 -1.63 14.87
N LYS A 166 -12.23 -1.28 16.04
CA LYS A 166 -10.79 -1.42 16.36
C LYS A 166 -10.45 -2.73 17.07
N ALA A 167 -11.43 -3.44 17.60
CA ALA A 167 -11.19 -4.61 18.44
C ALA A 167 -10.51 -5.77 17.67
N GLY A 168 -9.41 -6.29 18.19
CA GLY A 168 -8.69 -7.45 17.64
C GLY A 168 -7.92 -7.17 16.35
N VAL A 169 -7.72 -5.89 15.97
CA VAL A 169 -7.01 -5.50 14.75
C VAL A 169 -5.50 -5.73 14.88
N PHE A 170 -4.90 -5.44 16.05
CA PHE A 170 -3.45 -5.55 16.30
C PHE A 170 -3.11 -6.56 17.42
N PRO A 171 -3.22 -7.87 17.15
CA PRO A 171 -2.89 -8.89 18.14
C PRO A 171 -1.40 -9.10 18.32
N SER A 172 -1.02 -9.56 19.51
CA SER A 172 0.32 -10.10 19.76
C SER A 172 0.35 -11.62 19.56
N GLN A 173 1.46 -12.11 19.00
CA GLN A 173 1.76 -13.52 18.86
C GLN A 173 2.65 -14.01 20.00
N PHE A 174 2.20 -15.05 20.69
CA PHE A 174 2.95 -15.80 21.69
C PHE A 174 3.51 -17.08 21.09
N ASP A 175 4.75 -17.41 21.46
CA ASP A 175 5.47 -18.61 21.00
C ASP A 175 4.89 -19.89 21.63
N HIS A 176 4.45 -19.81 22.89
CA HIS A 176 3.79 -20.90 23.60
C HIS A 176 2.30 -20.58 23.85
N PRO A 177 1.44 -21.61 24.06
CA PRO A 177 0.11 -21.40 24.61
C PRO A 177 0.19 -20.78 26.01
N VAL A 178 -0.75 -19.88 26.32
CA VAL A 178 -0.90 -19.26 27.65
C VAL A 178 -2.32 -19.52 28.15
N GLU A 179 -2.49 -19.76 29.45
CA GLU A 179 -3.78 -20.05 30.07
C GLU A 179 -4.12 -19.06 31.18
N THR A 180 -3.11 -18.45 31.80
CA THR A 180 -3.23 -17.53 32.92
C THR A 180 -2.59 -16.17 32.62
N ILE A 181 -2.88 -15.18 33.46
CA ILE A 181 -2.25 -13.86 33.32
C ILE A 181 -0.77 -13.89 33.73
N GLU A 182 -0.42 -14.83 34.62
CA GLU A 182 0.95 -15.12 35.02
C GLU A 182 1.76 -15.68 33.83
N ASP A 183 1.19 -16.60 33.04
CA ASP A 183 1.84 -17.11 31.82
C ASP A 183 2.10 -15.96 30.82
N VAL A 184 1.12 -15.06 30.65
CA VAL A 184 1.27 -13.88 29.79
C VAL A 184 2.42 -13.00 30.28
N ALA A 185 2.49 -12.72 31.57
CA ALA A 185 3.56 -11.92 32.16
C ALA A 185 4.93 -12.59 31.97
N GLU A 186 5.02 -13.90 32.18
CA GLU A 186 6.24 -14.68 32.00
C GLU A 186 6.73 -14.64 30.54
N GLU A 187 5.85 -14.89 29.56
CA GLU A 187 6.21 -14.87 28.14
C GLU A 187 6.70 -13.48 27.70
N ILE A 188 6.10 -12.39 28.20
CA ILE A 188 6.56 -11.02 27.93
C ILE A 188 7.96 -10.79 28.53
N LYS A 189 8.15 -11.12 29.82
CA LYS A 189 9.45 -10.95 30.53
C LYS A 189 10.58 -11.73 29.87
N HIS A 190 10.27 -12.85 29.22
CA HIS A 190 11.23 -13.67 28.49
C HIS A 190 11.32 -13.38 26.99
N ALA A 191 10.67 -12.31 26.50
CA ALA A 191 10.65 -11.93 25.09
C ALA A 191 10.14 -13.04 24.14
N ARG A 192 9.23 -13.90 24.62
CA ARG A 192 8.59 -15.01 23.89
C ARG A 192 7.25 -14.62 23.29
N CYS A 193 7.08 -13.33 23.05
CA CYS A 193 5.96 -12.74 22.33
C CYS A 193 6.46 -11.66 21.36
N ARG A 194 5.65 -11.34 20.35
CA ARG A 194 5.95 -10.31 19.35
C ARG A 194 4.66 -9.75 18.75
N PRO A 195 4.68 -8.55 18.17
CA PRO A 195 3.56 -8.05 17.38
C PRO A 195 3.27 -8.99 16.21
N PHE A 196 2.00 -9.21 15.86
CA PHE A 196 1.65 -10.02 14.70
C PHE A 196 1.55 -9.17 13.42
N PHE A 197 2.56 -9.28 12.55
CA PHE A 197 2.63 -8.58 11.27
C PHE A 197 3.43 -9.40 10.26
N LYS A 198 3.36 -8.99 9.00
CA LYS A 198 4.14 -9.54 7.89
C LYS A 198 4.95 -8.42 7.25
N GLU A 199 6.24 -8.63 7.09
CA GLU A 199 7.15 -7.72 6.41
C GLU A 199 7.76 -8.44 5.21
N ILE A 200 7.52 -7.91 4.00
CA ILE A 200 7.97 -8.51 2.74
C ILE A 200 8.83 -7.50 2.00
N PRO A 201 10.17 -7.67 1.99
CA PRO A 201 11.04 -6.86 1.16
C PRO A 201 10.94 -7.30 -0.30
N LYS A 202 10.84 -6.31 -1.21
CA LYS A 202 10.94 -6.46 -2.66
C LYS A 202 12.07 -5.53 -3.13
N SER A 203 13.12 -6.12 -3.70
CA SER A 203 14.28 -5.37 -4.16
C SER A 203 14.14 -4.99 -5.64
N GLY A 204 14.33 -3.71 -5.96
CA GLY A 204 14.60 -3.21 -7.30
C GLY A 204 16.05 -2.71 -7.42
N ALA A 205 16.47 -2.30 -8.62
CA ALA A 205 17.86 -1.91 -8.86
C ALA A 205 18.35 -0.72 -8.00
N ASN A 206 17.52 0.32 -7.81
CA ASN A 206 17.88 1.54 -7.05
C ASN A 206 16.88 1.88 -5.92
N THR A 207 15.83 1.08 -5.77
CA THR A 207 14.74 1.29 -4.80
C THR A 207 14.44 -0.03 -4.10
N THR A 208 14.35 0.01 -2.78
CA THR A 208 13.84 -1.11 -1.98
C THR A 208 12.43 -0.80 -1.56
N VAL A 209 11.50 -1.71 -1.84
CA VAL A 209 10.10 -1.59 -1.46
C VAL A 209 9.77 -2.65 -0.42
N THR A 210 9.42 -2.25 0.79
CA THR A 210 9.00 -3.16 1.85
C THR A 210 7.51 -3.02 2.08
N GLU A 211 6.78 -4.13 1.94
CA GLU A 211 5.36 -4.23 2.25
C GLU A 211 5.20 -4.71 3.69
N VAL A 212 4.66 -3.85 4.57
CA VAL A 212 4.35 -4.18 5.96
C VAL A 212 2.84 -4.31 6.10
N THR A 213 2.38 -5.48 6.50
CA THR A 213 0.96 -5.75 6.78
C THR A 213 0.80 -6.09 8.25
N ILE A 214 0.07 -5.25 8.98
CA ILE A 214 -0.13 -5.40 10.44
C ILE A 214 -1.51 -6.03 10.67
N GLY A 215 -1.58 -6.99 11.61
CA GLY A 215 -2.85 -7.57 12.05
C GLY A 215 -3.32 -8.83 11.33
N THR A 216 -4.44 -9.38 11.80
CA THR A 216 -5.11 -10.55 11.19
C THR A 216 -6.09 -10.13 10.11
N LYS A 217 -6.53 -11.08 9.27
CA LYS A 217 -7.48 -10.75 8.17
C LYS A 217 -8.88 -10.50 8.74
N GLY A 218 -9.20 -11.06 9.90
CA GLY A 218 -10.55 -11.06 10.47
C GLY A 218 -11.61 -11.57 9.49
N ALA A 219 -12.88 -11.39 9.86
CA ALA A 219 -14.02 -11.67 8.98
C ALA A 219 -14.20 -10.60 7.87
N ASP A 220 -13.76 -9.37 8.12
CA ASP A 220 -13.95 -8.24 7.20
C ASP A 220 -12.80 -8.08 6.17
N GLU A 221 -11.82 -8.99 6.19
CA GLU A 221 -10.60 -8.99 5.36
C GLU A 221 -9.76 -7.70 5.41
N TRP A 222 -9.94 -6.89 6.45
CA TRP A 222 -9.24 -5.63 6.60
C TRP A 222 -7.91 -5.79 7.31
N ARG A 223 -6.85 -5.21 6.75
CA ARG A 223 -5.52 -5.06 7.38
C ARG A 223 -4.91 -3.73 7.01
N ASN A 224 -4.20 -3.14 7.96
CA ASN A 224 -3.35 -1.99 7.68
C ASN A 224 -2.13 -2.47 6.88
N ARG A 225 -2.03 -2.01 5.64
CA ARG A 225 -0.89 -2.27 4.75
C ARG A 225 -0.15 -0.97 4.51
N MET A 226 1.16 -1.02 4.68
CA MET A 226 2.08 0.07 4.40
C MET A 226 3.05 -0.38 3.32
N ILE A 227 3.32 0.52 2.38
CA ILE A 227 4.37 0.37 1.39
C ILE A 227 5.45 1.37 1.75
N ILE A 228 6.63 0.86 2.10
CA ILE A 228 7.79 1.66 2.46
C ILE A 228 8.75 1.61 1.28
N ARG A 229 9.07 2.76 0.69
CA ARG A 229 9.99 2.87 -0.43
C ARG A 229 11.24 3.62 0.02
N SER A 230 12.37 2.94 0.02
CA SER A 230 13.68 3.50 0.30
C SER A 230 14.44 3.70 -1.01
N VAL A 231 14.90 4.93 -1.25
CA VAL A 231 15.52 5.32 -2.52
C VAL A 231 17.00 5.60 -2.34
N THR A 232 17.81 5.01 -3.21
CA THR A 232 19.26 5.25 -3.24
C THR A 232 19.63 6.31 -4.28
N GLY A 233 20.52 7.23 -3.92
CA GLY A 233 20.99 8.31 -4.81
C GLY A 233 20.17 9.60 -4.75
N ALA A 234 20.82 10.75 -4.91
CA ALA A 234 20.16 12.07 -4.82
C ALA A 234 19.22 12.34 -6.00
N LYS A 235 19.62 11.96 -7.23
CA LYS A 235 18.82 12.19 -8.43
C LYS A 235 17.49 11.41 -8.42
N GLU A 236 17.52 10.14 -7.99
CA GLU A 236 16.31 9.32 -7.91
C GLU A 236 15.39 9.79 -6.77
N TRP A 237 15.96 10.33 -5.69
CA TRP A 237 15.17 10.95 -4.62
C TRP A 237 14.39 12.17 -5.11
N GLU A 238 15.04 13.09 -5.84
CA GLU A 238 14.35 14.26 -6.40
C GLU A 238 13.24 13.87 -7.38
N LYS A 239 13.46 12.82 -8.18
CA LYS A 239 12.44 12.26 -9.06
C LYS A 239 11.26 11.67 -8.26
N THR A 240 11.57 10.93 -7.20
CA THR A 240 10.59 10.35 -6.29
C THR A 240 9.71 11.42 -5.62
N LYS A 241 10.31 12.53 -5.16
CA LYS A 241 9.56 13.64 -4.56
C LYS A 241 8.56 14.27 -5.51
N LYS A 242 8.93 14.48 -6.78
CA LYS A 242 8.02 14.97 -7.81
C LYS A 242 6.82 14.03 -8.01
N SER A 243 7.07 12.72 -8.07
CA SER A 243 6.00 11.73 -8.16
C SER A 243 5.09 11.74 -6.92
N VAL A 244 5.65 11.92 -5.73
CA VAL A 244 4.90 12.05 -4.47
C VAL A 244 4.04 13.30 -4.43
N GLU A 245 4.54 14.43 -4.92
CA GLU A 245 3.79 15.68 -5.04
C GLU A 245 2.60 15.53 -6.00
N LEU A 246 2.80 14.84 -7.13
CA LEU A 246 1.71 14.49 -8.04
C LEU A 246 0.66 13.63 -7.32
N ILE A 247 1.06 12.55 -6.64
CA ILE A 247 0.14 11.69 -5.89
C ILE A 247 -0.66 12.49 -4.84
N LYS A 248 0.00 13.35 -4.05
CA LYS A 248 -0.65 14.23 -3.07
C LYS A 248 -1.67 15.15 -3.74
N THR A 249 -1.33 15.70 -4.90
CA THR A 249 -2.23 16.55 -5.69
C THR A 249 -3.45 15.78 -6.16
N LEU A 250 -3.26 14.59 -6.75
CA LEU A 250 -4.36 13.73 -7.19
C LEU A 250 -5.27 13.34 -6.01
N TYR A 251 -4.68 12.90 -4.90
CA TYR A 251 -5.40 12.49 -3.71
C TYR A 251 -6.37 13.59 -3.23
N ASN A 252 -5.91 14.85 -3.23
CA ASN A 252 -6.72 16.01 -2.85
C ASN A 252 -7.71 16.47 -3.94
N ASN A 253 -7.57 16.01 -5.19
CA ASN A 253 -8.41 16.38 -6.33
C ASN A 253 -9.32 15.22 -6.77
N GLY A 254 -9.98 14.58 -5.80
CA GLY A 254 -11.02 13.58 -6.07
C GLY A 254 -10.51 12.16 -6.30
N PHE A 255 -9.29 11.84 -5.87
CA PHE A 255 -8.73 10.47 -5.87
C PHE A 255 -8.52 9.88 -4.46
N LYS A 256 -9.26 10.36 -3.44
CA LYS A 256 -9.18 9.86 -2.06
C LYS A 256 -10.22 8.76 -1.77
N ASP A 257 -11.50 9.14 -1.68
CA ASP A 257 -12.61 8.25 -1.28
C ASP A 257 -13.65 8.15 -2.41
N SER A 258 -13.19 7.83 -3.62
CA SER A 258 -14.07 7.70 -4.79
C SER A 258 -13.87 6.36 -5.49
N VAL A 259 -14.62 6.12 -6.57
CA VAL A 259 -14.38 4.98 -7.47
C VAL A 259 -12.99 5.05 -8.10
N PHE A 260 -12.37 6.23 -8.15
CA PHE A 260 -10.99 6.45 -8.60
C PHE A 260 -10.11 6.85 -7.42
N ARG A 261 -8.98 6.17 -7.24
CA ARG A 261 -8.10 6.34 -6.09
C ARG A 261 -6.63 6.40 -6.47
N VAL A 262 -5.84 6.96 -5.57
CA VAL A 262 -4.37 6.84 -5.49
C VAL A 262 -3.97 6.56 -4.03
N PRO A 263 -2.79 5.98 -3.77
CA PRO A 263 -2.29 5.80 -2.41
C PRO A 263 -2.22 7.11 -1.64
N LYS A 264 -2.64 7.07 -0.37
CA LYS A 264 -2.34 8.15 0.56
C LYS A 264 -0.85 8.12 0.89
N ILE A 265 -0.16 9.25 0.69
CA ILE A 265 1.19 9.42 1.21
C ILE A 265 1.10 9.70 2.71
N ILE A 266 1.75 8.86 3.51
CA ILE A 266 1.70 8.89 4.97
C ILE A 266 2.92 9.64 5.52
N GLU A 267 4.12 9.37 5.01
CA GLU A 267 5.36 10.07 5.37
C GLU A 267 6.26 10.30 4.17
N GLU A 268 6.97 11.42 4.23
CA GLU A 268 8.11 11.75 3.38
C GLU A 268 9.28 12.14 4.29
N ASN A 269 10.35 11.34 4.26
CA ASN A 269 11.51 11.53 5.13
C ASN A 269 12.76 11.81 4.30
N ASP A 270 13.11 13.09 4.18
CA ASP A 270 14.27 13.55 3.40
C ASP A 270 15.61 13.03 3.94
N ARG A 271 15.73 12.91 5.27
CA ARG A 271 16.97 12.48 5.92
C ARG A 271 17.30 11.03 5.57
N GLU A 272 16.28 10.17 5.54
CA GLU A 272 16.41 8.75 5.25
C GLU A 272 16.12 8.41 3.79
N LYS A 273 15.67 9.38 2.98
CA LYS A 273 15.23 9.20 1.58
C LYS A 273 14.18 8.10 1.46
N LEU A 274 13.15 8.23 2.28
CA LEU A 274 12.14 7.21 2.48
C LEU A 274 10.74 7.80 2.32
N ILE A 275 9.88 7.07 1.60
CA ILE A 275 8.45 7.37 1.46
C ILE A 275 7.65 6.24 2.09
N ILE A 276 6.63 6.60 2.86
CA ILE A 276 5.65 5.66 3.39
C ILE A 276 4.30 6.01 2.76
N GLU A 277 3.65 5.03 2.15
CA GLU A 277 2.33 5.18 1.53
C GLU A 277 1.39 4.04 1.92
N GLU A 278 0.10 4.29 1.83
CA GLU A 278 -0.94 3.31 2.12
C GLU A 278 -1.01 2.23 1.03
N GLY A 279 -0.89 0.97 1.45
CA GLY A 279 -1.03 -0.17 0.55
C GLY A 279 -2.46 -0.35 0.09
N GLN A 280 -2.64 -0.44 -1.23
CA GLN A 280 -3.97 -0.55 -1.83
C GLN A 280 -4.53 -1.97 -1.73
N ARG A 281 -5.81 -2.09 -1.38
CA ARG A 281 -6.51 -3.38 -1.30
C ARG A 281 -7.01 -3.77 -2.69
N GLY A 282 -6.83 -5.04 -3.05
CA GLY A 282 -7.34 -5.58 -4.29
C GLY A 282 -6.30 -6.44 -5.01
N LYS A 283 -6.60 -6.73 -6.27
CA LYS A 283 -5.69 -7.41 -7.20
C LYS A 283 -5.36 -6.47 -8.35
N SER A 284 -4.27 -6.75 -9.07
CA SER A 284 -3.98 -6.00 -10.28
C SER A 284 -5.09 -6.21 -11.33
N LEU A 285 -5.33 -5.23 -12.20
CA LEU A 285 -6.25 -5.37 -13.33
C LEU A 285 -5.84 -6.58 -14.18
N TYR A 286 -4.54 -6.83 -14.30
CA TYR A 286 -4.01 -8.03 -14.96
C TYR A 286 -4.63 -9.32 -14.39
N ASP A 287 -4.52 -9.53 -13.07
CA ASP A 287 -5.03 -10.72 -12.41
C ASP A 287 -6.56 -10.79 -12.42
N VAL A 288 -7.22 -9.63 -12.30
CA VAL A 288 -8.69 -9.54 -12.33
C VAL A 288 -9.25 -9.99 -13.67
N LEU A 289 -8.72 -9.47 -14.78
CA LEU A 289 -9.24 -9.81 -16.12
C LEU A 289 -9.04 -11.27 -16.52
N LEU A 290 -8.09 -11.97 -15.89
CA LEU A 290 -7.91 -13.43 -16.04
C LEU A 290 -8.92 -14.25 -15.23
N SER A 291 -9.51 -13.67 -14.19
CA SER A 291 -10.26 -14.41 -13.17
C SER A 291 -11.78 -14.15 -13.21
N VAL A 292 -12.22 -13.04 -13.80
CA VAL A 292 -13.64 -12.62 -13.79
C VAL A 292 -14.34 -12.88 -15.12
N SER A 293 -15.67 -12.85 -15.12
CA SER A 293 -16.45 -12.93 -16.35
C SER A 293 -16.16 -11.74 -17.28
N PRO A 294 -16.25 -11.90 -18.61
CA PRO A 294 -16.00 -10.81 -19.57
C PRO A 294 -16.83 -9.55 -19.31
N ALA A 295 -18.10 -9.70 -18.90
CA ALA A 295 -18.98 -8.58 -18.58
C ALA A 295 -18.48 -7.78 -17.35
N ALA A 296 -18.09 -8.47 -16.28
CA ALA A 296 -17.52 -7.84 -15.09
C ALA A 296 -16.16 -7.19 -15.39
N GLY A 297 -15.31 -7.89 -16.15
CA GLY A 297 -14.02 -7.37 -16.57
C GLY A 297 -14.14 -6.11 -17.43
N MET A 298 -15.16 -6.03 -18.29
CA MET A 298 -15.39 -4.86 -19.14
C MET A 298 -15.77 -3.63 -18.31
N LYS A 299 -16.50 -3.80 -17.19
CA LYS A 299 -16.76 -2.72 -16.22
C LYS A 299 -15.44 -2.16 -15.68
N PHE A 300 -14.52 -3.02 -15.24
CA PHE A 300 -13.22 -2.58 -14.73
C PHE A 300 -12.33 -1.96 -15.80
N PHE A 301 -12.29 -2.55 -16.99
CA PHE A 301 -11.54 -2.04 -18.14
C PHE A 301 -12.01 -0.63 -18.54
N GLY A 302 -13.32 -0.39 -18.57
CA GLY A 302 -13.87 0.95 -18.80
C GLY A 302 -13.61 1.92 -17.65
N LEU A 303 -13.67 1.48 -16.39
CA LEU A 303 -13.31 2.32 -15.24
C LEU A 303 -11.83 2.71 -15.26
N THR A 304 -10.94 1.84 -15.73
CA THR A 304 -9.53 2.16 -15.96
C THR A 304 -9.36 3.29 -16.98
N ALA A 305 -10.06 3.22 -18.11
CA ALA A 305 -10.04 4.30 -19.11
C ALA A 305 -10.52 5.63 -18.52
N ARG A 306 -11.62 5.62 -17.76
CA ARG A 306 -12.19 6.80 -17.10
C ARG A 306 -11.29 7.36 -15.98
N TRP A 307 -10.62 6.50 -15.23
CA TRP A 307 -9.63 6.93 -14.24
C TRP A 307 -8.55 7.78 -14.91
N LEU A 308 -8.04 7.33 -16.07
CA LEU A 308 -7.01 8.03 -16.82
C LEU A 308 -7.52 9.34 -17.43
N ALA A 309 -8.72 9.33 -17.99
CA ALA A 309 -9.37 10.55 -18.49
C ALA A 309 -9.54 11.60 -17.38
N LYS A 310 -9.90 11.17 -16.16
CA LYS A 310 -10.00 12.07 -15.01
C LYS A 310 -8.64 12.67 -14.60
N LEU A 311 -7.57 11.88 -14.63
CA LEU A 311 -6.20 12.40 -14.40
C LEU A 311 -5.88 13.51 -15.41
N HIS A 312 -6.09 13.24 -16.70
CA HIS A 312 -5.79 14.21 -17.76
C HIS A 312 -6.71 15.44 -17.71
N GLY A 313 -7.97 15.26 -17.28
CA GLY A 313 -8.95 16.33 -17.11
C GLY A 313 -8.59 17.35 -16.03
N LEU A 314 -7.71 17.00 -15.08
CA LEU A 314 -7.17 17.97 -14.11
C LEU A 314 -6.22 18.99 -14.75
N LYS A 315 -5.71 18.72 -15.97
CA LYS A 315 -4.80 19.59 -16.73
C LYS A 315 -3.61 20.09 -15.90
N LEU A 316 -3.03 19.19 -15.11
CA LEU A 316 -1.89 19.52 -14.26
C LEU A 316 -0.64 19.75 -15.13
N GLU A 317 -0.04 20.93 -15.02
CA GLU A 317 1.21 21.28 -15.70
C GLU A 317 2.43 20.97 -14.82
N THR A 318 2.46 19.78 -14.22
CA THR A 318 3.58 19.37 -13.34
C THR A 318 4.74 18.82 -14.18
N GLY A 319 5.77 19.61 -14.41
CA GLY A 319 6.98 19.15 -15.10
C GLY A 319 7.68 20.25 -15.91
N ASN A 320 8.74 19.86 -16.63
CA ASN A 320 9.42 20.72 -17.58
C ASN A 320 9.43 20.02 -18.95
N PRO A 321 8.74 20.56 -19.97
CA PRO A 321 8.69 19.96 -21.30
C PRO A 321 10.07 19.77 -21.94
N GLU A 322 10.99 20.73 -21.79
CA GLU A 322 12.35 20.63 -22.33
C GLU A 322 13.16 19.52 -21.65
N ALA A 323 13.01 19.36 -20.34
CA ALA A 323 13.64 18.28 -19.59
C ALA A 323 13.07 16.91 -20.01
N THR A 324 11.78 16.86 -20.33
CA THR A 324 11.09 15.67 -20.85
C THR A 324 11.62 15.33 -22.24
N ALA A 325 11.67 16.30 -23.17
CA ALA A 325 12.25 16.09 -24.49
C ALA A 325 13.69 15.55 -24.42
N ALA A 326 14.52 16.15 -23.56
CA ALA A 326 15.90 15.72 -23.38
C ALA A 326 16.05 14.33 -22.74
N SER A 327 15.11 13.88 -21.89
CA SER A 327 15.11 12.49 -21.41
C SER A 327 14.67 11.51 -22.49
N GLU A 328 13.71 11.88 -23.32
CA GLU A 328 13.21 11.02 -24.40
C GLU A 328 14.25 10.81 -25.50
N THR A 329 14.94 11.85 -25.96
CA THR A 329 16.03 11.71 -26.95
C THR A 329 17.08 10.70 -26.48
N ARG A 330 17.47 10.79 -25.19
CA ARG A 330 18.44 9.84 -24.60
C ARG A 330 17.90 8.42 -24.52
N ARG A 331 16.59 8.21 -24.33
CA ARG A 331 15.97 6.88 -24.35
C ARG A 331 16.07 6.25 -25.73
N PHE A 332 15.77 6.99 -26.78
CA PHE A 332 15.86 6.47 -28.15
C PHE A 332 17.30 6.14 -28.56
N ASP A 333 18.28 6.96 -28.16
CA ASP A 333 19.70 6.63 -28.33
C ASP A 333 20.07 5.31 -27.63
N ASN A 334 19.57 5.12 -26.39
CA ASN A 334 19.79 3.88 -25.66
C ASN A 334 19.10 2.69 -26.33
N TYR A 335 17.90 2.85 -26.89
CA TYR A 335 17.22 1.79 -27.63
C TYR A 335 18.10 1.36 -28.82
N ARG A 336 18.47 2.29 -29.71
CA ARG A 336 19.34 2.00 -30.86
C ARG A 336 20.65 1.34 -30.44
N LYS A 337 21.28 1.85 -29.39
CA LYS A 337 22.51 1.28 -28.82
C LYS A 337 22.30 -0.16 -28.38
N HIS A 338 21.23 -0.44 -27.65
CA HIS A 338 20.93 -1.77 -27.13
C HIS A 338 20.78 -2.79 -28.25
N PHE A 339 19.96 -2.50 -29.26
CA PHE A 339 19.76 -3.38 -30.41
C PHE A 339 21.04 -3.60 -31.23
N LYS A 340 21.90 -2.57 -31.33
CA LYS A 340 23.20 -2.68 -32.01
C LYS A 340 24.17 -3.56 -31.23
N GLU A 341 24.26 -3.39 -29.92
CA GLU A 341 25.17 -4.15 -29.05
C GLU A 341 24.79 -5.63 -28.99
N THR A 342 23.49 -5.95 -29.02
CA THR A 342 23.01 -7.33 -29.06
C THR A 342 22.97 -7.94 -30.46
N LYS A 343 23.42 -7.22 -31.50
CA LYS A 343 23.37 -7.65 -32.91
C LYS A 343 21.99 -8.14 -33.36
N SER A 344 20.93 -7.46 -32.91
CA SER A 344 19.55 -7.87 -33.21
C SER A 344 19.27 -7.88 -34.72
N PRO A 345 18.56 -8.89 -35.26
CA PRO A 345 18.18 -8.94 -36.67
C PRO A 345 17.24 -7.80 -37.07
N TYR A 346 16.58 -7.16 -36.10
CA TYR A 346 15.60 -6.10 -36.28
C TYR A 346 16.20 -4.68 -36.24
N LEU A 347 17.52 -4.55 -36.27
CA LEU A 347 18.19 -3.25 -36.14
C LEU A 347 17.73 -2.24 -37.20
N LYS A 348 17.45 -2.70 -38.43
CA LYS A 348 17.02 -1.84 -39.53
C LYS A 348 15.62 -1.26 -39.28
N GLU A 349 14.69 -2.13 -38.91
CA GLU A 349 13.29 -1.80 -38.61
C GLU A 349 13.21 -0.87 -37.40
N ILE A 350 13.94 -1.19 -36.34
CA ILE A 350 13.98 -0.36 -35.13
C ILE A 350 14.58 1.01 -35.43
N THR A 351 15.64 1.08 -36.23
CA THR A 351 16.23 2.37 -36.61
C THR A 351 15.22 3.26 -37.34
N ALA A 352 14.48 2.69 -38.31
CA ALA A 352 13.42 3.40 -39.02
C ALA A 352 12.30 3.87 -38.07
N LEU A 353 11.79 2.98 -37.22
CA LEU A 353 10.75 3.30 -36.23
C LEU A 353 11.20 4.37 -35.24
N THR A 354 12.42 4.28 -34.70
CA THR A 354 12.97 5.29 -33.78
C THR A 354 13.09 6.65 -34.47
N GLY A 355 13.54 6.69 -35.74
CA GLY A 355 13.64 7.95 -36.49
C GLY A 355 12.27 8.57 -36.75
N PHE A 356 11.27 7.76 -37.11
CA PHE A 356 9.88 8.22 -37.26
C PHE A 356 9.33 8.82 -35.97
N VAL A 357 9.49 8.12 -34.84
CA VAL A 357 9.02 8.58 -33.53
C VAL A 357 9.74 9.85 -33.09
N GLU A 358 11.07 9.91 -33.22
CA GLU A 358 11.87 11.09 -32.85
C GLU A 358 11.46 12.34 -33.62
N ASN A 359 11.27 12.22 -34.94
CA ASN A 359 10.89 13.34 -35.79
C ASN A 359 9.52 13.90 -35.37
N ARG A 360 8.54 13.02 -35.13
CA ARG A 360 7.16 13.42 -34.80
C ARG A 360 7.03 13.91 -33.36
N GLU A 361 7.75 13.33 -32.40
CA GLU A 361 7.83 13.89 -31.04
C GLU A 361 8.47 15.28 -31.05
N THR A 362 9.56 15.47 -31.82
CA THR A 362 10.19 16.80 -31.97
C THR A 362 9.20 17.83 -32.51
N GLU A 363 8.31 17.44 -33.42
CA GLU A 363 7.24 18.30 -33.91
C GLU A 363 6.21 18.62 -32.82
N TYR A 364 5.73 17.62 -32.07
CA TYR A 364 4.80 17.86 -30.95
C TYR A 364 5.39 18.79 -29.89
N PHE A 365 6.66 18.62 -29.54
CA PHE A 365 7.38 19.53 -28.64
C PHE A 365 7.52 20.94 -29.21
N LYS A 366 7.35 21.17 -30.52
CA LYS A 366 7.35 22.52 -31.12
C LYS A 366 5.96 23.12 -31.23
N THR A 367 4.95 22.31 -31.57
CA THR A 367 3.64 22.79 -32.04
C THR A 367 2.49 22.54 -31.08
N SER A 368 2.69 21.74 -30.02
CA SER A 368 1.59 21.26 -29.17
C SER A 368 1.89 21.38 -27.67
N LYS A 369 2.85 22.22 -27.27
CA LYS A 369 3.25 22.36 -25.86
C LYS A 369 2.09 22.78 -24.96
N GLU A 370 1.24 23.67 -25.44
CA GLU A 370 0.02 24.13 -24.75
C GLU A 370 -1.02 23.02 -24.49
N SER A 371 -0.87 21.86 -25.13
CA SER A 371 -1.74 20.68 -24.91
C SER A 371 -1.10 19.64 -23.97
N PHE A 372 0.10 19.89 -23.45
CA PHE A 372 0.76 18.92 -22.59
C PHE A 372 0.21 18.97 -21.17
N ILE A 373 0.00 17.79 -20.60
CA ILE A 373 -0.53 17.58 -19.27
C ILE A 373 0.28 16.51 -18.53
N ALA A 374 0.11 16.41 -17.22
CA ALA A 374 0.70 15.36 -16.42
C ALA A 374 0.17 13.98 -16.84
N ASN A 375 1.07 13.14 -17.32
CA ASN A 375 0.84 11.73 -17.62
C ASN A 375 1.42 10.88 -16.48
N HIS A 376 0.80 9.73 -16.25
CA HIS A 376 1.28 8.67 -15.37
C HIS A 376 2.64 8.14 -15.82
N GLY A 377 2.87 7.99 -17.13
CA GLY A 377 4.19 7.65 -17.68
C GLY A 377 4.50 6.16 -17.78
N ASP A 378 3.86 5.33 -16.95
CA ASP A 378 3.93 3.85 -16.97
C ASP A 378 2.56 3.20 -16.71
N TYR A 379 1.53 3.67 -17.41
CA TYR A 379 0.15 3.25 -17.17
C TYR A 379 -0.14 1.88 -17.81
N HIS A 380 -0.19 0.82 -17.01
CA HIS A 380 -0.41 -0.55 -17.50
C HIS A 380 -1.17 -1.45 -16.51
N PRO A 381 -1.77 -2.59 -16.94
CA PRO A 381 -2.64 -3.41 -16.10
C PRO A 381 -2.08 -3.85 -14.73
N LYS A 382 -0.77 -4.05 -14.60
CA LYS A 382 -0.15 -4.43 -13.32
C LYS A 382 -0.01 -3.27 -12.30
N ASN A 383 -0.09 -2.02 -12.74
CA ASN A 383 -0.02 -0.81 -11.89
C ASN A 383 -1.42 -0.27 -11.52
N ILE A 384 -2.46 -1.02 -11.90
CA ILE A 384 -3.86 -0.67 -11.65
C ILE A 384 -4.42 -1.72 -10.71
N ILE A 385 -4.84 -1.31 -9.52
CA ILE A 385 -5.45 -2.16 -8.50
C ILE A 385 -6.96 -2.04 -8.58
N VAL A 386 -7.63 -3.17 -8.74
CA VAL A 386 -9.09 -3.29 -8.64
C VAL A 386 -9.42 -3.76 -7.23
N GLY A 387 -10.03 -2.87 -6.45
CA GLY A 387 -10.39 -3.11 -5.06
C GLY A 387 -11.90 -2.98 -4.82
N GLN A 388 -12.33 -3.33 -3.61
CA GLN A 388 -13.69 -3.16 -3.11
C GLN A 388 -13.62 -2.76 -1.63
N ASP A 389 -14.46 -1.82 -1.20
CA ASP A 389 -14.52 -1.45 0.22
C ASP A 389 -15.17 -2.56 1.05
N LYS A 390 -16.19 -3.22 0.51
CA LYS A 390 -16.86 -4.36 1.12
C LYS A 390 -16.66 -5.61 0.25
N THR A 391 -16.18 -6.69 0.86
CA THR A 391 -15.70 -7.93 0.21
C THR A 391 -16.69 -8.59 -0.77
N LEU A 392 -17.99 -8.32 -0.65
CA LEU A 392 -19.05 -8.91 -1.46
C LEU A 392 -19.91 -7.89 -2.20
N ASP A 393 -19.66 -6.59 -2.02
CA ASP A 393 -20.47 -5.52 -2.61
C ASP A 393 -19.74 -4.91 -3.80
N GLN A 394 -20.11 -5.35 -5.00
CA GLN A 394 -19.50 -4.89 -6.25
C GLN A 394 -19.77 -3.41 -6.54
N GLU A 395 -20.77 -2.80 -5.89
CA GLU A 395 -21.04 -1.37 -6.03
C GLU A 395 -20.01 -0.52 -5.27
N THR A 396 -19.25 -1.14 -4.36
CA THR A 396 -18.14 -0.50 -3.65
C THR A 396 -16.78 -0.70 -4.34
N ALA A 397 -16.80 -1.17 -5.60
CA ALA A 397 -15.58 -1.37 -6.34
C ALA A 397 -14.90 -0.05 -6.73
N TYR A 398 -13.57 -0.05 -6.71
CA TYR A 398 -12.76 1.10 -7.08
C TYR A 398 -11.53 0.69 -7.90
N ILE A 399 -11.00 1.66 -8.64
CA ILE A 399 -9.74 1.59 -9.37
C ILE A 399 -8.73 2.48 -8.64
N SER A 400 -7.66 1.88 -8.13
CA SER A 400 -6.54 2.60 -7.54
C SER A 400 -5.29 2.43 -8.38
N VAL A 401 -4.61 3.51 -8.72
CA VAL A 401 -3.42 3.47 -9.58
C VAL A 401 -2.19 3.79 -8.76
N ILE A 402 -1.12 3.03 -8.98
CA ILE A 402 0.13 3.09 -8.23
C ILE A 402 1.32 3.27 -9.18
N ASP A 403 2.48 3.60 -8.61
CA ASP A 403 3.75 3.74 -9.31
C ASP A 403 3.85 4.89 -10.35
N PHE A 404 3.73 6.11 -9.84
CA PHE A 404 3.95 7.35 -10.61
C PHE A 404 5.44 7.67 -10.84
N GLY A 405 6.34 6.69 -10.65
CA GLY A 405 7.79 6.91 -10.75
C GLY A 405 8.26 7.32 -12.15
N SER A 406 7.44 7.16 -13.17
CA SER A 406 7.73 7.51 -14.57
C SER A 406 6.92 8.71 -15.06
N SER A 407 6.21 9.43 -14.18
CA SER A 407 5.35 10.56 -14.55
C SER A 407 6.10 11.64 -15.33
N MET A 408 5.45 12.20 -16.34
CA MET A 408 6.02 13.21 -17.23
C MET A 408 4.94 14.13 -17.80
N ILE A 409 5.34 15.26 -18.38
CA ILE A 409 4.43 16.19 -19.04
C ILE A 409 4.42 15.93 -20.55
N PHE A 410 3.26 15.57 -21.10
CA PHE A 410 3.13 15.28 -22.53
C PHE A 410 1.66 15.24 -23.01
N LEU A 411 1.43 14.89 -24.28
CA LEU A 411 0.08 14.73 -24.81
C LEU A 411 -0.69 13.60 -24.08
N PRO A 412 -1.99 13.76 -23.79
CA PRO A 412 -2.79 12.76 -23.07
C PRO A 412 -2.88 11.41 -23.80
N ALA A 413 -2.79 11.42 -25.13
CA ALA A 413 -2.78 10.20 -25.94
C ALA A 413 -1.59 9.28 -25.61
N PHE A 414 -0.55 9.80 -24.95
CA PHE A 414 0.63 9.04 -24.54
C PHE A 414 0.28 7.87 -23.62
N ASP A 415 -0.38 8.13 -22.50
CA ASP A 415 -0.71 7.06 -21.55
C ASP A 415 -1.73 6.07 -22.14
N VAL A 416 -2.64 6.55 -23.00
CA VAL A 416 -3.61 5.68 -23.70
C VAL A 416 -2.90 4.73 -24.66
N GLY A 417 -2.02 5.24 -25.52
CA GLY A 417 -1.22 4.41 -26.44
C GLY A 417 -0.28 3.46 -25.70
N TYR A 418 0.29 3.92 -24.57
CA TYR A 418 1.14 3.10 -23.72
C TYR A 418 0.37 1.95 -23.06
N PHE A 419 -0.80 2.24 -22.49
CA PHE A 419 -1.68 1.22 -21.90
C PHE A 419 -2.08 0.16 -22.91
N LEU A 420 -2.53 0.55 -24.10
CA LEU A 420 -2.99 -0.38 -25.13
C LEU A 420 -1.86 -1.33 -25.58
N SER A 421 -0.65 -0.79 -25.75
CA SER A 421 0.51 -1.59 -26.15
C SER A 421 0.96 -2.55 -25.04
N GLN A 422 0.99 -2.07 -23.79
CA GLN A 422 1.30 -2.91 -22.63
C GLN A 422 0.22 -3.97 -22.41
N PHE A 423 -1.05 -3.64 -22.59
CA PHE A 423 -2.18 -4.56 -22.47
C PHE A 423 -2.03 -5.71 -23.47
N GLU A 424 -1.86 -5.40 -24.77
CA GLU A 424 -1.65 -6.41 -25.80
C GLU A 424 -0.41 -7.27 -25.55
N ASN A 425 0.67 -6.67 -25.03
CA ASN A 425 1.89 -7.41 -24.74
C ASN A 425 1.73 -8.34 -23.53
N GLN A 426 1.20 -7.84 -22.42
CA GLN A 426 1.03 -8.60 -21.18
C GLN A 426 0.04 -9.76 -21.34
N PHE A 427 -0.96 -9.62 -22.21
CA PHE A 427 -1.97 -10.64 -22.51
C PHE A 427 -1.73 -11.39 -23.82
N SER A 428 -0.53 -11.30 -24.41
CA SER A 428 -0.18 -12.02 -25.65
C SER A 428 -0.39 -13.54 -25.56
N GLY A 429 -0.20 -14.13 -24.37
CA GLY A 429 -0.48 -15.54 -24.08
C GLY A 429 -1.95 -15.86 -23.74
N CYS A 430 -2.85 -14.88 -23.79
CA CYS A 430 -4.26 -15.02 -23.38
C CYS A 430 -5.23 -14.47 -24.46
N PRO A 431 -5.41 -15.17 -25.60
CA PRO A 431 -6.19 -14.65 -26.74
C PRO A 431 -7.64 -14.28 -26.40
N GLU A 432 -8.28 -15.01 -25.48
CA GLU A 432 -9.65 -14.72 -25.03
C GLU A 432 -9.76 -13.35 -24.34
N VAL A 433 -8.74 -12.92 -23.59
CA VAL A 433 -8.71 -11.57 -22.98
C VAL A 433 -8.67 -10.52 -24.09
N LEU A 434 -7.76 -10.66 -25.05
CA LEU A 434 -7.62 -9.71 -26.17
C LEU A 434 -8.87 -9.65 -27.06
N LYS A 435 -9.61 -10.75 -27.18
CA LYS A 435 -10.88 -10.80 -27.91
C LYS A 435 -12.01 -10.08 -27.19
N ASN A 436 -12.05 -10.20 -25.85
CA ASN A 436 -13.12 -9.65 -25.02
C ASN A 436 -12.94 -8.16 -24.70
N TYR A 437 -11.71 -7.66 -24.63
CA TYR A 437 -11.40 -6.28 -24.28
C TYR A 437 -10.67 -5.60 -25.43
N LYS A 438 -11.42 -4.87 -26.27
CA LYS A 438 -10.87 -4.25 -27.47
C LYS A 438 -10.36 -2.85 -27.19
N GLU A 439 -9.37 -2.44 -27.96
CA GLU A 439 -8.85 -1.07 -27.98
C GLU A 439 -9.97 -0.03 -28.17
N THR A 440 -10.90 -0.29 -29.09
CA THR A 440 -12.04 0.60 -29.36
C THR A 440 -12.92 0.83 -28.14
N ASP A 441 -13.04 -0.16 -27.26
CA ASP A 441 -13.84 -0.02 -26.03
C ASP A 441 -13.12 0.87 -25.00
N PHE A 442 -11.79 0.75 -24.91
CA PHE A 442 -10.98 1.59 -24.03
C PHE A 442 -10.98 3.05 -24.50
N ILE A 443 -10.69 3.28 -25.78
CA ILE A 443 -10.65 4.63 -26.37
C ILE A 443 -12.02 5.31 -26.23
N ARG A 444 -13.11 4.59 -26.53
CA ARG A 444 -14.47 5.11 -26.37
C ARG A 444 -14.74 5.52 -24.92
N ALA A 445 -14.46 4.64 -23.95
CA ALA A 445 -14.68 4.94 -22.54
C ALA A 445 -13.82 6.11 -22.03
N TYR A 446 -12.59 6.24 -22.52
CA TYR A 446 -11.72 7.38 -22.22
C TYR A 446 -12.31 8.67 -22.79
N MET A 447 -12.70 8.68 -24.06
CA MET A 447 -13.19 9.89 -24.75
C MET A 447 -14.53 10.38 -24.21
N GLU A 448 -15.44 9.45 -23.86
CA GLU A 448 -16.73 9.77 -23.22
C GLU A 448 -16.53 10.57 -21.92
N GLU A 449 -15.51 10.23 -21.13
CA GLU A 449 -15.18 10.92 -19.89
C GLU A 449 -14.36 12.20 -20.11
N ALA A 450 -13.43 12.18 -21.07
CA ALA A 450 -12.58 13.33 -21.38
C ALA A 450 -13.34 14.45 -22.13
N GLY A 451 -14.48 14.15 -22.74
CA GLY A 451 -15.24 15.09 -23.57
C GLY A 451 -14.55 15.44 -24.90
N GLU A 452 -13.65 14.59 -25.38
CA GLU A 452 -12.89 14.79 -26.61
C GLU A 452 -13.63 14.30 -27.87
N ARG A 453 -13.37 14.93 -29.02
CA ARG A 453 -13.97 14.57 -30.31
C ARG A 453 -13.03 13.66 -31.14
N PRO A 454 -13.57 12.68 -31.90
CA PRO A 454 -12.76 11.74 -32.69
C PRO A 454 -12.00 12.43 -33.83
N GLY A 455 -10.87 11.84 -34.24
CA GLY A 455 -9.97 12.31 -35.29
C GLY A 455 -8.51 12.37 -34.82
N LYS A 456 -8.04 13.57 -34.47
CA LYS A 456 -6.63 13.82 -34.09
C LYS A 456 -6.15 12.99 -32.88
N PHE A 457 -7.04 12.70 -31.94
CA PHE A 457 -6.69 11.93 -30.74
C PHE A 457 -6.38 10.46 -31.07
N GLU A 458 -7.18 9.81 -31.93
CA GLU A 458 -6.96 8.40 -32.30
C GLU A 458 -5.65 8.22 -33.07
N GLU A 459 -5.32 9.15 -33.97
CA GLU A 459 -4.02 9.18 -34.65
C GLU A 459 -2.85 9.31 -33.67
N GLN A 460 -2.98 10.20 -32.67
CA GLN A 460 -1.98 10.34 -31.61
C GLN A 460 -1.85 9.06 -30.78
N VAL A 461 -2.96 8.38 -30.49
CA VAL A 461 -2.94 7.09 -29.77
C VAL A 461 -2.17 6.05 -30.58
N LYS A 462 -2.45 5.89 -31.88
CA LYS A 462 -1.70 4.99 -32.76
C LYS A 462 -0.21 5.30 -32.76
N PHE A 463 0.14 6.59 -32.83
CA PHE A 463 1.53 7.04 -32.75
C PHE A 463 2.18 6.62 -31.42
N PHE A 464 1.52 6.87 -30.29
CA PHE A 464 2.07 6.52 -28.99
C PHE A 464 2.12 5.02 -28.72
N ARG A 465 1.33 4.22 -29.44
CA ARG A 465 1.51 2.76 -29.44
C ARG A 465 2.84 2.34 -30.06
N ILE A 466 3.24 2.94 -31.19
CA ILE A 466 4.56 2.70 -31.80
C ILE A 466 5.67 3.03 -30.79
N ARG A 467 5.56 4.19 -30.13
CA ARG A 467 6.53 4.63 -29.12
C ARG A 467 6.59 3.68 -27.91
N ALA A 468 5.45 3.21 -27.42
CA ALA A 468 5.38 2.25 -26.33
C ALA A 468 5.97 0.87 -26.72
N ASN A 469 5.68 0.42 -27.94
CA ASN A 469 6.23 -0.79 -28.52
C ASN A 469 7.76 -0.77 -28.59
N LEU A 470 8.38 0.37 -28.93
CA LEU A 470 9.84 0.54 -28.89
C LEU A 470 10.41 0.34 -27.48
N SER A 471 9.73 0.87 -26.46
CA SER A 471 10.12 0.68 -25.05
C SER A 471 10.04 -0.79 -24.64
N ILE A 472 8.95 -1.48 -24.99
CA ILE A 472 8.76 -2.91 -24.72
C ILE A 472 9.83 -3.74 -25.44
N ALA A 473 10.09 -3.43 -26.72
CA ALA A 473 11.09 -4.13 -27.51
C ALA A 473 12.49 -3.96 -26.92
N SER A 474 12.87 -2.74 -26.52
CA SER A 474 14.15 -2.49 -25.85
C SER A 474 14.28 -3.26 -24.53
N PHE A 475 13.20 -3.38 -23.75
CA PHE A 475 13.20 -4.20 -22.53
C PHE A 475 13.40 -5.68 -22.86
N LEU A 476 12.68 -6.22 -23.84
CA LEU A 476 12.79 -7.62 -24.26
C LEU A 476 14.21 -7.98 -24.71
N VAL A 477 14.86 -7.09 -25.48
CA VAL A 477 16.27 -7.29 -25.86
C VAL A 477 17.17 -7.33 -24.62
N GLY A 478 16.97 -6.42 -23.67
CA GLY A 478 17.75 -6.34 -22.43
C GLY A 478 17.64 -7.55 -21.51
N VAL A 479 16.55 -8.30 -21.60
CA VAL A 479 16.37 -9.56 -20.86
C VAL A 479 16.69 -10.81 -21.70
N GLY A 480 17.36 -10.63 -22.85
CA GLY A 480 17.78 -11.73 -23.71
C GLY A 480 16.68 -12.34 -24.58
N LYS A 481 15.52 -11.68 -24.71
CA LYS A 481 14.39 -12.08 -25.56
C LYS A 481 14.36 -11.34 -26.91
N GLY A 482 15.51 -10.83 -27.36
CA GLY A 482 15.64 -9.98 -28.55
C GLY A 482 15.33 -10.64 -29.90
N GLU A 483 15.07 -11.94 -29.92
CA GLU A 483 14.69 -12.74 -31.10
C GLU A 483 13.40 -13.56 -30.86
N SER A 484 12.66 -13.25 -29.79
CA SER A 484 11.41 -13.94 -29.47
C SER A 484 10.29 -13.63 -30.46
N ALA A 485 9.29 -14.50 -30.59
CA ALA A 485 8.07 -14.20 -31.35
C ALA A 485 7.33 -12.94 -30.83
N GLU A 486 7.54 -12.59 -29.56
CA GLU A 486 7.02 -11.39 -28.92
C GLU A 486 7.58 -10.12 -29.60
N ILE A 487 8.90 -10.06 -29.84
CA ILE A 487 9.53 -8.89 -30.46
C ILE A 487 9.15 -8.75 -31.94
N GLU A 488 9.09 -9.87 -32.67
CA GLU A 488 8.68 -9.89 -34.07
C GLU A 488 7.28 -9.29 -34.26
N ARG A 489 6.34 -9.73 -33.40
CA ARG A 489 4.97 -9.22 -33.38
C ARG A 489 4.92 -7.72 -33.09
N ILE A 490 5.68 -7.25 -32.10
CA ILE A 490 5.73 -5.84 -31.71
C ILE A 490 6.26 -4.99 -32.87
N ILE A 491 7.35 -5.40 -33.50
CA ILE A 491 7.97 -4.66 -34.60
C ILE A 491 7.05 -4.63 -35.81
N ARG A 492 6.50 -5.78 -36.21
CA ARG A 492 5.56 -5.86 -37.33
C ARG A 492 4.35 -4.96 -37.11
N LYS A 493 3.74 -5.01 -35.92
CA LYS A 493 2.59 -4.15 -35.58
C LYS A 493 2.94 -2.66 -35.62
N SER A 494 4.15 -2.32 -35.17
CA SER A 494 4.64 -0.94 -35.18
C SER A 494 4.85 -0.42 -36.61
N LEU A 495 5.35 -1.27 -37.52
CA LEU A 495 5.48 -0.94 -38.94
C LEU A 495 4.12 -0.79 -39.63
N GLU A 496 3.13 -1.61 -39.28
CA GLU A 496 1.75 -1.49 -39.78
C GLU A 496 1.13 -0.15 -39.33
N LEU A 497 1.23 0.18 -38.04
CA LEU A 497 0.75 1.46 -37.51
C LEU A 497 1.48 2.67 -38.11
N MET A 498 2.78 2.55 -38.38
CA MET A 498 3.56 3.61 -39.01
C MET A 498 3.04 3.91 -40.42
N LYS A 499 2.77 2.88 -41.22
CA LYS A 499 2.18 3.04 -42.56
C LYS A 499 0.81 3.70 -42.52
N GLU A 500 -0.06 3.26 -41.61
CA GLU A 500 -1.39 3.86 -41.40
C GLU A 500 -1.36 5.35 -41.01
N LEU A 501 -0.22 5.84 -40.52
CA LEU A 501 -0.02 7.25 -40.11
C LEU A 501 0.74 8.08 -41.16
N GLU A 502 1.26 7.42 -42.21
CA GLU A 502 1.92 8.03 -43.36
C GLU A 502 0.96 8.12 -44.57
N ASP A 503 0.00 7.20 -44.68
CA ASP A 503 -1.15 7.21 -45.60
C ASP A 503 -2.23 8.21 -45.17
#